data_AF-A0A075MSV3-F1
#
_entry.id   AF-A0A075MSV3-F1
#
_cell.length_a   1.000
_cell.length_b   1.000
_cell.length_c   1.000
_cell.angle_alpha   90.00
_cell.angle_beta   90.00
_cell.angle_gamma   90.00
#
_symmetry.space_group_name_H-M   'P 1'
#
loop_
_entity.id
_entity.type
_entity.pdbx_description
1 polymer ?
#
loop_
_entity_poly.entity_id
_entity_poly.type
_entity_poly.pdbx_seq_one_letter_code
_entity_poly.pdbx_strand_id
1 'polypeptide(L)'
;MLKTGNAKTSLIALAVIALVISTSILMPMQQAAAAKPTHTDIQNVINLASGYINALYKDSSPAEVGSSTNAVMAEYPALPIRVVQSDGRVIRAGEDVNIWTGWKTNVLDTFSETASDSIKYRIHMRSKDIFNSVYDKSPLLEVTVDYDYGASHNVKVDVKNLQWDAGAPVSYADVYIGNVYLGRATPANVGTTWSYTSSVNNSNDVFFRSFRYIERHGTQLGREWYNAVGDTSKATELANRLTSEGYTLSKDIYSPMFGSASAQATNYQYESGSTGVYRDCYTEPSLRDQSYQYHSKVCNGVDAYIIYSRSSDWLVPTLWAIHQLNKGVGVDTPIYDGYQTWSPRQVARFVEGKWIADIGVKSPYSNTQASAVRTAAFLTLETMLGYGSTNDATSRTYADKAASALLNPQIKSNGVVTRENEDGSFTSLTRPLLKGGVYTAWNGFNYVTKNSILQSMSDSFNQPDETLDIKPSNAESTITVAQALRVYDCYNYGSNCLNTP
;
A
#
# COMPACT_ATOMS: atom_id res chain seq x y z
N MET A 1 -11.60 -44.60 -26.01
CA MET A 1 -10.25 -44.50 -25.38
C MET A 1 -9.92 -43.03 -25.18
N LEU A 2 -10.26 -42.50 -24.01
CA LEU A 2 -9.92 -41.15 -23.57
C LEU A 2 -8.44 -41.13 -23.16
N LYS A 3 -7.62 -40.33 -23.83
CA LYS A 3 -6.23 -40.05 -23.42
C LYS A 3 -6.22 -38.82 -22.51
N THR A 4 -5.77 -39.06 -21.28
CA THR A 4 -5.41 -38.11 -20.24
C THR A 4 -4.27 -37.19 -20.68
N GLY A 5 -4.42 -35.87 -20.46
CA GLY A 5 -3.38 -34.87 -20.72
C GLY A 5 -3.35 -33.79 -19.65
N ASN A 6 -2.38 -33.94 -18.73
CA ASN A 6 -1.65 -32.90 -17.98
C ASN A 6 -2.39 -31.89 -17.08
N ALA A 7 -2.79 -32.37 -15.89
CA ALA A 7 -2.98 -31.56 -14.69
C ALA A 7 -1.69 -31.47 -13.85
N LYS A 8 -0.61 -30.85 -14.38
CA LYS A 8 0.70 -30.79 -13.70
C LYS A 8 1.33 -29.41 -13.54
N THR A 9 0.65 -28.33 -13.91
CA THR A 9 1.12 -26.95 -13.70
C THR A 9 0.45 -26.25 -12.52
N SER A 10 -0.69 -26.75 -12.01
CA SER A 10 -1.43 -26.11 -10.90
C SER A 10 -1.08 -26.66 -9.50
N LEU A 11 -0.27 -27.72 -9.42
CA LEU A 11 0.08 -28.39 -8.15
C LEU A 11 1.47 -28.03 -7.60
N ILE A 12 2.33 -27.42 -8.41
CA ILE A 12 3.68 -27.02 -7.99
C ILE A 12 3.66 -25.68 -7.25
N ALA A 13 2.63 -24.85 -7.46
CA ALA A 13 2.42 -23.61 -6.71
C ALA A 13 2.02 -23.85 -5.23
N LEU A 14 1.55 -25.06 -4.88
CA LEU A 14 1.03 -25.37 -3.53
C LEU A 14 2.02 -26.13 -2.63
N ALA A 15 3.12 -26.68 -3.15
CA ALA A 15 4.03 -27.54 -2.39
C ALA A 15 5.27 -26.83 -1.82
N VAL A 16 5.49 -25.55 -2.15
CA VAL A 16 6.69 -24.78 -1.71
C VAL A 16 6.43 -23.94 -0.45
N ILE A 17 5.23 -24.06 0.15
CA ILE A 17 4.84 -23.36 1.40
C ILE A 17 5.35 -24.09 2.67
N ALA A 18 6.09 -25.19 2.53
CA ALA A 18 6.62 -25.95 3.67
C ALA A 18 8.14 -25.82 3.79
N LEU A 19 8.57 -25.49 5.02
CA LEU A 19 9.91 -25.63 5.59
C LEU A 19 10.96 -24.55 5.24
N VAL A 20 11.32 -23.71 6.22
CA VAL A 20 12.63 -23.73 6.90
C VAL A 20 12.50 -23.02 8.26
N ILE A 21 12.89 -23.72 9.32
CA ILE A 21 13.11 -23.20 10.67
C ILE A 21 14.54 -22.69 10.73
N SER A 22 14.74 -21.45 11.18
CA SER A 22 16.04 -21.03 11.71
C SER A 22 15.84 -20.19 12.96
N THR A 23 16.20 -20.81 14.08
CA THR A 23 16.35 -20.23 15.41
C THR A 23 17.53 -19.27 15.43
N SER A 24 17.26 -17.97 15.57
CA SER A 24 18.25 -17.00 16.03
C SER A 24 17.83 -16.51 17.40
N ILE A 25 18.51 -17.01 18.43
CA ILE A 25 18.38 -16.55 19.81
C ILE A 25 19.08 -15.20 19.89
N LEU A 26 18.33 -14.11 19.67
CA LEU A 26 18.71 -12.79 20.15
C LEU A 26 17.90 -12.56 21.43
N MET A 27 18.61 -12.50 22.55
CA MET A 27 18.01 -12.10 23.82
C MET A 27 17.47 -10.67 23.66
N PRO A 28 16.18 -10.41 23.96
CA PRO A 28 15.68 -9.05 23.94
C PRO A 28 16.39 -8.27 25.06
N MET A 29 17.07 -7.18 24.71
CA MET A 29 17.37 -6.14 25.68
C MET A 29 16.03 -5.70 26.27
N GLN A 30 15.87 -5.84 27.59
CA GLN A 30 14.74 -5.28 28.32
C GLN A 30 14.80 -3.75 28.18
N GLN A 31 14.10 -3.23 27.19
CA GLN A 31 13.81 -1.80 27.10
C GLN A 31 12.74 -1.50 28.14
N ALA A 32 12.90 -0.39 28.88
CA ALA A 32 11.91 0.04 29.86
C ALA A 32 10.53 0.11 29.20
N ALA A 33 9.48 -0.32 29.91
CA ALA A 33 8.11 -0.30 29.39
C ALA A 33 7.82 1.07 28.77
N ALA A 34 7.53 1.10 27.47
CA ALA A 34 7.27 2.33 26.75
C ALA A 34 6.15 3.09 27.48
N ALA A 35 6.39 4.36 27.80
CA ALA A 35 5.38 5.20 28.42
C ALA A 35 4.15 5.27 27.51
N LYS A 36 2.97 5.29 28.13
CA LYS A 36 1.69 5.50 27.45
C LYS A 36 1.75 6.80 26.61
N PRO A 37 1.37 6.79 25.33
CA PRO A 37 1.44 7.97 24.46
C PRO A 37 0.53 9.09 24.95
N THR A 38 0.94 10.34 24.83
CA THR A 38 0.06 11.48 25.12
C THR A 38 -0.83 11.81 23.92
N HIS A 39 -1.94 12.52 24.16
CA HIS A 39 -2.76 13.09 23.09
C HIS A 39 -1.92 13.92 22.10
N THR A 40 -0.97 14.72 22.59
CA THR A 40 -0.08 15.53 21.74
C THR A 40 0.79 14.68 20.82
N ASP A 41 1.34 13.57 21.32
CA ASP A 41 2.14 12.65 20.50
C ASP A 41 1.30 12.05 19.37
N ILE A 42 0.08 11.62 19.71
CA ILE A 42 -0.88 11.05 18.76
C ILE A 42 -1.30 12.07 17.71
N GLN A 43 -1.66 13.29 18.14
CA GLN A 43 -2.10 14.35 17.23
C GLN A 43 -0.98 14.76 16.26
N ASN A 44 0.28 14.79 16.71
CA ASN A 44 1.43 15.09 15.85
C ASN A 44 1.59 14.03 14.75
N VAL A 45 1.43 12.75 15.09
CA VAL A 45 1.48 11.65 14.11
C VAL A 45 0.32 11.75 13.12
N ILE A 46 -0.90 11.97 13.61
CA ILE A 46 -2.11 12.12 12.77
C ILE A 46 -1.97 13.30 11.80
N ASN A 47 -1.49 14.46 12.27
CA ASN A 47 -1.30 15.65 11.43
C ASN A 47 -0.29 15.38 10.30
N LEU A 48 0.84 14.74 10.64
CA LEU A 48 1.86 14.46 9.64
C LEU A 48 1.39 13.38 8.63
N ALA A 49 0.69 12.35 9.10
CA ALA A 49 0.06 11.33 8.26
C ALA A 49 -0.99 11.94 7.31
N SER A 50 -1.75 12.94 7.79
CA SER A 50 -2.73 13.66 6.95
C SER A 50 -2.08 14.32 5.74
N GLY A 51 -0.86 14.86 5.89
CA GLY A 51 -0.10 15.42 4.79
C GLY A 51 0.23 14.37 3.72
N TYR A 52 0.72 13.20 4.14
CA TYR A 52 0.99 12.08 3.25
C TYR A 52 -0.28 11.58 2.54
N ILE A 53 -1.37 11.38 3.29
CA ILE A 53 -2.65 10.91 2.73
C ILE A 53 -3.19 11.92 1.70
N ASN A 54 -3.11 13.22 1.98
CA ASN A 54 -3.52 14.26 1.05
C ASN A 54 -2.69 14.30 -0.23
N ALA A 55 -1.39 14.00 -0.15
CA ALA A 55 -0.55 13.87 -1.33
C ALA A 55 -0.96 12.67 -2.21
N LEU A 56 -1.65 11.67 -1.68
CA LEU A 56 -2.15 10.53 -2.46
C LEU A 56 -3.55 10.73 -3.05
N TYR A 57 -4.26 11.76 -2.62
CA TYR A 57 -5.58 12.08 -3.17
C TYR A 57 -5.44 12.51 -4.64
N LYS A 58 -6.11 11.81 -5.55
CA LYS A 58 -6.19 12.16 -6.97
C LYS A 58 -7.50 12.84 -7.25
N ASP A 59 -7.39 14.12 -7.58
CA ASP A 59 -8.49 15.04 -7.76
C ASP A 59 -9.20 14.81 -9.10
N SER A 60 -10.31 15.52 -9.24
CA SER A 60 -11.31 15.38 -10.28
C SER A 60 -10.86 15.96 -11.63
N SER A 61 -9.74 15.49 -12.15
CA SER A 61 -9.28 15.76 -13.51
C SER A 61 -9.81 14.68 -14.46
N PRO A 62 -10.47 15.02 -15.59
CA PRO A 62 -10.88 14.04 -16.59
C PRO A 62 -9.72 13.16 -17.10
N ALA A 63 -8.49 13.67 -17.11
CA ALA A 63 -7.31 12.92 -17.52
C ALA A 63 -6.83 11.89 -16.47
N GLU A 64 -7.14 12.11 -15.19
CA GLU A 64 -6.77 11.20 -14.09
C GLU A 64 -7.92 10.26 -13.69
N VAL A 65 -9.17 10.72 -13.64
CA VAL A 65 -10.29 9.94 -13.07
C VAL A 65 -11.54 9.94 -13.95
N GLY A 66 -11.46 10.55 -15.14
CA GLY A 66 -12.53 10.50 -16.15
C GLY A 66 -13.75 11.37 -15.86
N SER A 67 -13.76 12.12 -14.77
CA SER A 67 -14.86 12.99 -14.36
C SER A 67 -14.36 14.16 -13.51
N SER A 68 -15.07 15.28 -13.56
CA SER A 68 -14.84 16.45 -12.70
C SER A 68 -15.54 16.36 -11.33
N THR A 69 -16.17 15.24 -10.99
CA THR A 69 -16.88 15.04 -9.71
C THR A 69 -16.45 13.78 -8.96
N ASN A 70 -15.46 13.07 -9.48
CA ASN A 70 -14.95 11.81 -8.93
C ASN A 70 -13.51 12.01 -8.45
N ALA A 71 -13.08 11.19 -7.51
CA ALA A 71 -11.69 11.10 -7.07
C ALA A 71 -11.29 9.64 -6.81
N VAL A 72 -9.99 9.37 -6.73
CA VAL A 72 -9.42 8.07 -6.30
C VAL A 72 -8.23 8.30 -5.37
N MET A 73 -7.77 7.23 -4.72
CA MET A 73 -6.51 7.27 -3.96
C MET A 73 -5.38 6.59 -4.75
N ALA A 74 -4.27 7.30 -4.92
CA ALA A 74 -3.00 6.70 -5.35
C ALA A 74 -2.49 5.70 -4.30
N GLU A 75 -1.74 4.69 -4.74
CA GLU A 75 -1.19 3.68 -3.82
C GLU A 75 -0.06 4.25 -2.94
N TYR A 76 0.87 4.96 -3.57
CA TYR A 76 2.06 5.55 -2.96
C TYR A 76 2.58 6.73 -3.81
N PRO A 77 3.46 7.59 -3.28
CA PRO A 77 4.18 8.58 -4.10
C PRO A 77 5.18 7.87 -5.02
N ALA A 78 5.24 8.27 -6.28
CA ALA A 78 6.11 7.67 -7.29
C ALA A 78 6.72 8.71 -8.23
N LEU A 79 7.50 8.24 -9.20
CA LEU A 79 7.92 9.04 -10.35
C LEU A 79 7.10 8.60 -11.57
N PRO A 80 5.98 9.29 -11.86
CA PRO A 80 5.05 8.85 -12.90
C PRO A 80 5.61 9.14 -14.30
N ILE A 81 6.51 8.28 -14.79
CA ILE A 81 7.10 8.43 -16.14
C ILE A 81 6.20 7.79 -17.19
N ARG A 82 5.88 8.55 -18.24
CA ARG A 82 5.16 8.05 -19.41
C ARG A 82 5.79 8.54 -20.71
N VAL A 83 5.50 7.83 -21.79
CA VAL A 83 5.83 8.27 -23.14
C VAL A 83 4.59 8.31 -24.03
N VAL A 84 4.57 9.24 -24.97
CA VAL A 84 3.60 9.28 -26.08
C VAL A 84 4.37 9.03 -27.37
N GLN A 85 4.11 7.90 -28.03
CA GLN A 85 4.80 7.49 -29.24
C GLN A 85 4.26 8.22 -30.48
N SER A 86 5.03 8.21 -31.57
CA SER A 86 4.66 8.88 -32.83
C SER A 86 3.37 8.36 -33.49
N ASP A 87 2.91 7.17 -33.10
CA ASP A 87 1.63 6.58 -33.53
C ASP A 87 0.45 6.95 -32.60
N GLY A 88 0.69 7.78 -31.59
CA GLY A 88 -0.29 8.26 -30.62
C GLY A 88 -0.46 7.36 -29.40
N ARG A 89 0.22 6.20 -29.31
CA ARG A 89 0.09 5.32 -28.13
C ARG A 89 0.75 5.93 -26.90
N VAL A 90 0.07 5.82 -25.76
CA VAL A 90 0.56 6.25 -24.46
C VAL A 90 0.99 5.02 -23.67
N ILE A 91 2.23 5.02 -23.18
CA ILE A 91 2.80 3.95 -22.36
C ILE A 91 3.23 4.55 -21.02
N ARG A 92 2.72 4.01 -19.90
CA ARG A 92 2.99 4.49 -18.53
C ARG A 92 3.78 3.47 -17.75
N ALA A 93 4.84 3.88 -17.05
CA ALA A 93 5.61 2.98 -16.19
C ALA A 93 4.67 2.19 -15.26
N GLY A 94 4.88 0.88 -15.15
CA GLY A 94 4.12 -0.03 -14.28
C GLY A 94 2.69 -0.41 -14.73
N GLU A 95 2.22 0.03 -15.89
CA GLU A 95 0.89 -0.30 -16.43
C GLU A 95 0.82 -1.78 -16.89
N ASP A 96 -0.31 -2.46 -16.65
CA ASP A 96 -0.61 -3.76 -17.27
C ASP A 96 -1.54 -3.51 -18.45
N VAL A 97 -1.33 -4.13 -19.62
CA VAL A 97 -2.24 -3.97 -20.77
C VAL A 97 -2.80 -5.32 -21.18
N ASN A 98 -4.13 -5.40 -21.21
CA ASN A 98 -4.86 -6.61 -21.56
C ASN A 98 -5.06 -6.70 -23.09
N ILE A 99 -4.05 -7.22 -23.80
CA ILE A 99 -4.17 -7.65 -25.19
C ILE A 99 -4.05 -9.16 -25.21
N TRP A 100 -5.19 -9.88 -25.13
CA TRP A 100 -5.26 -11.35 -25.13
C TRP A 100 -4.16 -12.03 -24.28
N THR A 101 -4.50 -12.36 -23.03
CA THR A 101 -3.69 -13.15 -22.09
C THR A 101 -2.39 -12.46 -21.61
N GLY A 102 -2.39 -11.73 -20.49
CA GLY A 102 -1.21 -11.62 -19.59
C GLY A 102 0.07 -10.90 -20.05
N TRP A 103 -0.01 -9.77 -20.76
CA TRP A 103 1.16 -8.97 -21.18
C TRP A 103 1.55 -7.96 -20.10
N LYS A 104 2.81 -7.96 -19.65
CA LYS A 104 3.36 -6.93 -18.75
C LYS A 104 3.88 -5.76 -19.59
N THR A 105 3.45 -4.52 -19.33
CA THR A 105 4.09 -3.36 -19.97
C THR A 105 5.12 -2.74 -19.05
N ASN A 106 6.18 -2.26 -19.69
CA ASN A 106 7.38 -1.69 -19.12
C ASN A 106 8.17 -2.64 -18.23
N VAL A 107 9.42 -2.84 -18.62
CA VAL A 107 10.34 -3.62 -17.80
C VAL A 107 11.29 -2.64 -17.15
N LEU A 108 11.13 -2.49 -15.84
CA LEU A 108 12.14 -1.94 -14.98
C LEU A 108 13.14 -3.07 -14.70
N ASP A 109 14.36 -2.99 -15.23
CA ASP A 109 15.26 -4.15 -15.26
C ASP A 109 16.61 -3.94 -14.56
N THR A 110 17.01 -2.70 -14.34
CA THR A 110 18.27 -2.36 -13.69
C THR A 110 18.00 -1.31 -12.64
N PHE A 111 18.56 -1.53 -11.45
CA PHE A 111 18.50 -0.63 -10.31
C PHE A 111 19.87 -0.58 -9.65
N SER A 112 20.29 0.62 -9.27
CA SER A 112 21.46 0.85 -8.45
C SER A 112 21.25 2.08 -7.59
N GLU A 113 21.54 1.96 -6.30
CA GLU A 113 21.71 3.12 -5.42
C GLU A 113 23.11 3.69 -5.69
N THR A 114 23.17 4.86 -6.34
CA THR A 114 24.43 5.51 -6.70
C THR A 114 24.98 6.37 -5.57
N ALA A 115 24.11 6.76 -4.64
CA ALA A 115 24.41 7.39 -3.35
C ALA A 115 23.22 7.14 -2.39
N SER A 116 23.36 7.46 -1.10
CA SER A 116 22.25 7.32 -0.13
C SER A 116 20.96 8.02 -0.58
N ASP A 117 21.11 9.20 -1.17
CA ASP A 117 19.98 10.04 -1.59
C ASP A 117 19.76 9.99 -3.10
N SER A 118 20.46 9.10 -3.82
CA SER A 118 20.35 9.00 -5.26
C SER A 118 20.22 7.57 -5.76
N ILE A 119 19.20 7.36 -6.59
CA ILE A 119 18.96 6.09 -7.27
C ILE A 119 19.08 6.28 -8.77
N LYS A 120 19.42 5.18 -9.43
CA LYS A 120 19.43 5.09 -10.89
C LYS A 120 18.80 3.79 -11.32
N TYR A 121 17.93 3.87 -12.32
CA TYR A 121 17.27 2.71 -12.89
C TYR A 121 16.99 2.89 -14.38
N ARG A 122 16.73 1.77 -15.08
CA ARG A 122 16.33 1.83 -16.49
C ARG A 122 14.91 1.35 -16.68
N ILE A 123 14.21 2.05 -17.57
CA ILE A 123 12.85 1.75 -17.97
C ILE A 123 12.85 1.41 -19.45
N HIS A 124 12.55 0.16 -19.77
CA HIS A 124 12.19 -0.21 -21.12
C HIS A 124 10.73 0.15 -21.36
N MET A 125 10.46 1.17 -22.17
CA MET A 125 9.10 1.55 -22.54
C MET A 125 8.54 0.58 -23.60
N ARG A 126 8.24 -0.66 -23.18
CA ARG A 126 7.89 -1.78 -24.08
C ARG A 126 6.68 -2.60 -23.64
N SER A 127 5.92 -3.13 -24.59
CA SER A 127 4.92 -4.20 -24.40
C SER A 127 5.53 -5.58 -24.71
N LYS A 128 5.15 -6.62 -23.95
CA LYS A 128 5.65 -8.01 -24.08
C LYS A 128 4.55 -9.05 -24.13
N ASP A 129 4.65 -10.02 -25.04
CA ASP A 129 3.67 -11.11 -25.19
C ASP A 129 3.77 -12.25 -24.18
N ILE A 130 2.80 -13.17 -24.21
CA ILE A 130 2.82 -14.41 -23.40
C ILE A 130 4.02 -15.30 -23.67
N PHE A 131 4.67 -15.12 -24.82
CA PHE A 131 5.92 -15.76 -25.21
C PHE A 131 7.14 -14.85 -24.96
N ASN A 132 6.94 -13.73 -24.25
CA ASN A 132 7.93 -12.71 -23.91
C ASN A 132 8.48 -11.93 -25.13
N SER A 133 7.81 -11.97 -26.28
CA SER A 133 8.15 -11.23 -27.50
C SER A 133 7.91 -9.74 -27.31
N VAL A 134 8.91 -8.92 -27.63
CA VAL A 134 8.88 -7.46 -27.47
C VAL A 134 8.28 -6.81 -28.71
N TYR A 135 7.16 -6.11 -28.55
CA TYR A 135 6.47 -5.42 -29.65
C TYR A 135 6.94 -3.98 -29.82
N ASP A 136 7.13 -3.26 -28.71
CA ASP A 136 7.55 -1.86 -28.72
C ASP A 136 9.04 -1.76 -28.37
N LYS A 137 9.84 -1.46 -29.39
CA LYS A 137 11.30 -1.49 -29.29
C LYS A 137 11.93 -0.11 -29.02
N SER A 138 11.25 0.86 -28.40
CA SER A 138 11.83 2.19 -28.10
C SER A 138 10.90 3.10 -27.27
N PRO A 139 11.44 4.02 -26.45
CA PRO A 139 12.85 4.18 -26.05
C PRO A 139 13.23 3.33 -24.82
N LEU A 140 14.53 3.09 -24.63
CA LEU A 140 15.09 2.73 -23.32
C LEU A 140 15.52 4.02 -22.61
N LEU A 141 14.91 4.28 -21.46
CA LEU A 141 15.22 5.45 -20.64
C LEU A 141 16.10 5.04 -19.46
N GLU A 142 17.14 5.82 -19.18
CA GLU A 142 17.87 5.75 -17.91
C GLU A 142 17.45 6.93 -17.04
N VAL A 143 16.95 6.63 -15.86
CA VAL A 143 16.42 7.61 -14.92
C VAL A 143 17.34 7.67 -13.72
N THR A 144 17.81 8.87 -13.40
CA THR A 144 18.53 9.15 -12.16
C THR A 144 17.71 10.11 -11.33
N VAL A 145 17.54 9.78 -10.06
CA VAL A 145 16.80 10.59 -9.10
C VAL A 145 17.77 10.98 -8.02
N ASP A 146 17.83 12.27 -7.72
CA ASP A 146 18.52 12.83 -6.57
C ASP A 146 17.45 13.43 -5.66
N TYR A 147 17.25 12.81 -4.51
CA TYR A 147 16.25 13.21 -3.53
C TYR A 147 16.70 14.37 -2.64
N ASP A 148 17.96 14.80 -2.77
CA ASP A 148 18.56 15.86 -1.96
C ASP A 148 19.42 16.83 -2.79
N TYR A 149 18.84 17.34 -3.88
CA TYR A 149 19.56 18.16 -4.86
C TYR A 149 19.63 19.64 -4.46
N GLY A 150 20.87 20.13 -4.36
CA GLY A 150 21.20 21.56 -4.21
C GLY A 150 20.90 22.14 -2.82
N ALA A 151 21.16 23.44 -2.64
CA ALA A 151 21.02 24.11 -1.34
C ALA A 151 19.57 24.18 -0.81
N SER A 152 18.58 23.93 -1.67
CA SER A 152 17.16 23.91 -1.32
C SER A 152 16.63 22.50 -1.03
N HIS A 153 17.48 21.47 -1.07
CA HIS A 153 17.08 20.08 -0.80
C HIS A 153 15.89 19.63 -1.67
N ASN A 154 15.96 19.93 -2.98
CA ASN A 154 14.92 19.61 -3.95
C ASN A 154 15.05 18.17 -4.44
N VAL A 155 14.01 17.65 -5.09
CA VAL A 155 14.11 16.40 -5.87
C VAL A 155 14.46 16.76 -7.31
N LYS A 156 15.57 16.21 -7.81
CA LYS A 156 15.96 16.31 -9.22
C LYS A 156 15.82 14.96 -9.91
N VAL A 157 15.24 14.97 -11.10
CA VAL A 157 15.07 13.80 -11.96
C VAL A 157 15.77 14.07 -13.28
N ASP A 158 16.74 13.24 -13.62
CA ASP A 158 17.41 13.22 -14.91
C ASP A 158 16.92 12.01 -15.71
N VAL A 159 16.37 12.25 -16.90
CA VAL A 159 15.90 11.21 -17.82
C VAL A 159 16.74 11.25 -19.08
N LYS A 160 17.48 10.18 -19.33
CA LYS A 160 18.34 10.03 -20.50
C LYS A 160 17.72 9.10 -21.51
N ASN A 161 17.67 9.52 -22.77
CA ASN A 161 17.42 8.63 -23.91
C ASN A 161 18.63 7.72 -24.08
N LEU A 162 18.66 6.58 -23.38
CA LEU A 162 19.84 5.73 -23.29
C LEU A 162 20.06 4.94 -24.59
N GLN A 163 18.98 4.42 -25.17
CA GLN A 163 19.04 3.61 -26.38
C GLN A 163 17.72 3.68 -27.15
N TRP A 164 17.85 3.58 -28.48
CA TRP A 164 16.75 3.42 -29.42
C TRP A 164 17.00 2.17 -30.26
N ASP A 165 16.06 1.23 -30.34
CA ASP A 165 16.31 -0.01 -31.09
C ASP A 165 16.15 0.22 -32.59
N ALA A 166 17.06 -0.36 -33.37
CA ALA A 166 17.18 -0.19 -34.82
C ALA A 166 16.00 -0.72 -35.67
N GLY A 167 14.94 -1.24 -35.05
CA GLY A 167 13.74 -1.75 -35.71
C GLY A 167 12.44 -1.34 -35.03
N ALA A 168 12.45 -0.24 -34.27
CA ALA A 168 11.25 0.29 -33.65
C ALA A 168 10.24 0.76 -34.73
N PRO A 169 8.95 0.43 -34.59
CA PRO A 169 7.91 0.84 -35.55
C PRO A 169 7.52 2.33 -35.43
N VAL A 170 8.08 3.03 -34.45
CA VAL A 170 7.80 4.44 -34.13
C VAL A 170 9.03 5.28 -34.42
N SER A 171 8.85 6.55 -34.79
CA SER A 171 9.94 7.47 -35.16
C SER A 171 10.39 8.37 -34.01
N TYR A 172 9.53 8.58 -33.02
CA TYR A 172 9.83 9.33 -31.81
C TYR A 172 8.94 8.90 -30.64
N ALA A 173 9.35 9.31 -29.43
CA ALA A 173 8.55 9.21 -28.22
C ALA A 173 8.70 10.50 -27.39
N ASP A 174 7.59 11.19 -27.15
CA ASP A 174 7.54 12.35 -26.26
C ASP A 174 7.53 11.86 -24.81
N VAL A 175 8.52 12.29 -24.02
CA VAL A 175 8.77 11.83 -22.66
C VAL A 175 8.18 12.82 -21.66
N TYR A 176 7.44 12.31 -20.68
CA TYR A 176 6.80 13.09 -19.64
C TYR A 176 7.07 12.51 -18.25
N ILE A 177 7.09 13.39 -17.24
CA ILE A 177 6.85 13.02 -15.84
C ILE A 177 5.50 13.63 -15.43
N GLY A 178 4.52 12.80 -15.11
CA GLY A 178 3.14 13.21 -14.90
C GLY A 178 2.59 13.91 -16.14
N ASN A 179 2.26 15.19 -15.98
CA ASN A 179 1.81 16.08 -17.05
C ASN A 179 2.92 16.97 -17.64
N VAL A 180 4.14 16.95 -17.08
CA VAL A 180 5.25 17.79 -17.51
C VAL A 180 5.99 17.13 -18.67
N TYR A 181 6.02 17.80 -19.83
CA TYR A 181 6.83 17.39 -20.97
C TYR A 181 8.31 17.68 -20.70
N LEU A 182 9.17 16.67 -20.84
CA LEU A 182 10.62 16.81 -20.71
C LEU A 182 11.31 17.03 -22.05
N GLY A 183 10.92 16.25 -23.05
CA GLY A 183 11.61 16.22 -24.34
C GLY A 183 11.19 15.05 -25.21
N ARG A 184 11.72 15.02 -26.44
CA ARG A 184 11.42 14.01 -27.44
C ARG A 184 12.61 13.08 -27.63
N ALA A 185 12.43 11.79 -27.36
CA ALA A 185 13.39 10.75 -27.69
C ALA A 185 13.25 10.34 -29.16
N THR A 186 14.38 10.23 -29.85
CA THR A 186 14.51 9.81 -31.25
C THR A 186 15.80 8.98 -31.40
N PRO A 187 15.98 8.25 -32.52
CA PRO A 187 17.25 7.60 -32.82
C PRO A 187 18.43 8.59 -32.89
N ALA A 188 18.18 9.83 -33.36
CA ALA A 188 19.22 10.82 -33.63
C ALA A 188 19.77 11.49 -32.37
N ASN A 189 19.06 11.40 -31.24
CA ASN A 189 19.43 12.03 -29.98
C ASN A 189 19.59 11.03 -28.84
N VAL A 190 19.98 9.79 -29.17
CA VAL A 190 20.46 8.84 -28.17
C VAL A 190 21.65 9.46 -27.44
N GLY A 191 21.61 9.43 -26.11
CA GLY A 191 22.58 10.07 -25.22
C GLY A 191 22.12 11.41 -24.65
N THR A 192 21.05 12.02 -25.17
CA THR A 192 20.48 13.26 -24.61
C THR A 192 19.83 13.00 -23.25
N THR A 193 20.08 13.90 -22.29
CA THR A 193 19.48 13.91 -20.96
C THR A 193 18.60 15.15 -20.79
N TRP A 194 17.41 14.96 -20.25
CA TRP A 194 16.52 16.02 -19.80
C TRP A 194 16.44 16.01 -18.28
N SER A 195 16.43 17.19 -17.67
CA SER A 195 16.40 17.35 -16.22
C SER A 195 15.13 18.07 -15.80
N TYR A 196 14.55 17.63 -14.69
CA TYR A 196 13.49 18.32 -13.99
C TYR A 196 13.85 18.45 -12.52
N THR A 197 13.48 19.57 -11.90
CA THR A 197 13.72 19.79 -10.47
C THR A 197 12.44 20.34 -9.85
N SER A 198 12.00 19.71 -8.77
CA SER A 198 10.83 20.14 -8.01
C SER A 198 11.18 20.23 -6.53
N SER A 199 10.62 21.23 -5.85
CA SER A 199 10.47 21.17 -4.41
C SER A 199 9.37 20.17 -4.06
N VAL A 200 9.47 19.56 -2.88
CA VAL A 200 8.42 18.65 -2.36
C VAL A 200 7.51 19.43 -1.43
N ASN A 201 6.23 19.48 -1.76
CA ASN A 201 5.22 20.11 -0.92
C ASN A 201 4.34 19.04 -0.27
N ASN A 202 4.70 18.64 0.95
CA ASN A 202 3.91 17.70 1.73
C ASN A 202 2.46 18.21 1.82
N SER A 203 1.46 17.37 1.51
CA SER A 203 0.01 17.65 1.38
C SER A 203 -0.54 18.14 0.04
N ASN A 204 0.29 18.62 -0.90
CA ASN A 204 -0.20 19.11 -2.20
C ASN A 204 0.74 18.75 -3.36
N ASP A 205 1.48 17.65 -3.21
CA ASP A 205 2.42 17.21 -4.22
C ASP A 205 1.70 16.40 -5.30
N VAL A 206 1.10 17.11 -6.25
CA VAL A 206 0.41 16.52 -7.40
C VAL A 206 1.39 15.83 -8.36
N PHE A 207 2.65 16.28 -8.39
CA PHE A 207 3.64 15.86 -9.37
C PHE A 207 4.16 14.45 -9.10
N PHE A 208 4.46 14.12 -7.85
CA PHE A 208 4.98 12.80 -7.45
C PHE A 208 3.88 11.79 -7.10
N ARG A 209 2.65 12.00 -7.60
CA ARG A 209 1.58 11.01 -7.44
C ARG A 209 1.77 9.89 -8.46
N SER A 210 1.74 8.66 -7.98
CA SER A 210 1.70 7.45 -8.81
C SER A 210 0.62 7.55 -9.91
N PHE A 211 0.81 7.04 -11.13
CA PHE A 211 -0.29 6.89 -12.10
C PHE A 211 -1.26 5.80 -11.66
N ARG A 212 -0.74 4.77 -11.00
CA ARG A 212 -1.50 3.71 -10.38
C ARG A 212 -2.42 4.24 -9.27
N TYR A 213 -3.64 3.73 -9.20
CA TYR A 213 -4.59 3.97 -8.10
C TYR A 213 -5.31 2.69 -7.70
N ILE A 214 -5.84 2.64 -6.48
CA ILE A 214 -6.57 1.48 -5.97
C ILE A 214 -8.07 1.76 -6.07
N GLU A 215 -8.74 1.17 -7.07
CA GLU A 215 -10.12 1.52 -7.46
C GLU A 215 -11.11 1.46 -6.30
N ARG A 216 -11.34 0.29 -5.70
CA ARG A 216 -12.32 0.14 -4.62
C ARG A 216 -11.66 0.28 -3.27
N HIS A 217 -10.65 -0.55 -2.98
CA HIS A 217 -10.08 -0.64 -1.63
C HIS A 217 -9.50 0.67 -1.12
N GLY A 218 -8.56 1.29 -1.85
CA GLY A 218 -7.94 2.55 -1.46
C GLY A 218 -8.93 3.72 -1.50
N THR A 219 -9.82 3.78 -2.48
CA THR A 219 -10.86 4.82 -2.57
C THR A 219 -11.87 4.73 -1.42
N GLN A 220 -12.31 3.53 -1.02
CA GLN A 220 -13.13 3.34 0.20
C GLN A 220 -12.36 3.81 1.42
N LEU A 221 -11.12 3.35 1.59
CA LEU A 221 -10.29 3.69 2.75
C LEU A 221 -10.05 5.22 2.86
N GLY A 222 -9.80 5.89 1.74
CA GLY A 222 -9.70 7.34 1.66
C GLY A 222 -11.02 8.04 2.00
N ARG A 223 -12.16 7.54 1.50
CA ARG A 223 -13.49 8.08 1.84
C ARG A 223 -13.75 7.99 3.34
N GLU A 224 -13.49 6.83 3.93
CA GLU A 224 -13.66 6.62 5.37
C GLU A 224 -12.77 7.57 6.16
N TRP A 225 -11.51 7.74 5.76
CA TRP A 225 -10.58 8.71 6.37
C TRP A 225 -11.11 10.14 6.33
N TYR A 226 -11.49 10.64 5.15
CA TYR A 226 -11.96 12.02 5.00
C TYR A 226 -13.26 12.29 5.75
N ASN A 227 -14.17 11.31 5.82
CA ASN A 227 -15.33 11.38 6.71
C ASN A 227 -14.92 11.44 8.18
N ALA A 228 -13.92 10.66 8.59
CA ALA A 228 -13.40 10.65 9.95
C ALA A 228 -12.81 12.00 10.36
N VAL A 229 -12.07 12.68 9.47
CA VAL A 229 -11.46 13.98 9.77
C VAL A 229 -12.34 15.19 9.43
N GLY A 230 -13.57 14.97 8.96
CA GLY A 230 -14.54 16.03 8.68
C GLY A 230 -14.37 16.75 7.33
N ASP A 231 -13.56 16.23 6.42
CA ASP A 231 -13.43 16.74 5.05
C ASP A 231 -14.49 16.10 4.15
N THR A 232 -15.72 16.62 4.25
CA THR A 232 -16.88 16.05 3.55
C THR A 232 -16.81 16.22 2.03
N SER A 233 -16.06 17.19 1.51
CA SER A 233 -15.91 17.40 0.06
C SER A 233 -15.16 16.24 -0.57
N LYS A 234 -13.95 15.94 -0.08
CA LYS A 234 -13.14 14.84 -0.59
C LYS A 234 -13.81 13.49 -0.37
N ALA A 235 -14.45 13.31 0.78
CA ALA A 235 -15.23 12.10 1.05
C ALA A 235 -16.37 11.90 0.04
N THR A 236 -17.04 12.99 -0.37
CA THR A 236 -18.12 12.96 -1.37
C THR A 236 -17.59 12.61 -2.76
N GLU A 237 -16.47 13.20 -3.19
CA GLU A 237 -15.86 12.91 -4.50
C GLU A 237 -15.41 11.43 -4.62
N LEU A 238 -14.84 10.86 -3.56
CA LEU A 238 -14.50 9.43 -3.50
C LEU A 238 -15.76 8.56 -3.47
N ALA A 239 -16.82 8.98 -2.76
CA ALA A 239 -18.11 8.28 -2.76
C ALA A 239 -18.78 8.29 -4.15
N ASN A 240 -18.71 9.41 -4.86
CA ASN A 240 -19.22 9.54 -6.23
C ASN A 240 -18.52 8.55 -7.16
N ARG A 241 -17.19 8.44 -7.07
CA ARG A 241 -16.44 7.41 -7.81
C ARG A 241 -16.96 6.00 -7.51
N LEU A 242 -16.99 5.62 -6.23
CA LEU A 242 -17.40 4.28 -5.81
C LEU A 242 -18.81 3.92 -6.29
N THR A 243 -19.76 4.84 -6.09
CA THR A 243 -21.16 4.64 -6.51
C THR A 243 -21.32 4.61 -8.03
N SER A 244 -20.59 5.46 -8.77
CA SER A 244 -20.63 5.47 -10.24
C SER A 244 -20.14 4.16 -10.87
N GLU A 245 -19.18 3.49 -10.21
CA GLU A 245 -18.66 2.17 -10.61
C GLU A 245 -19.46 1.00 -9.96
N GLY A 246 -20.57 1.31 -9.29
CA GLY A 246 -21.51 0.35 -8.71
C GLY A 246 -21.02 -0.34 -7.43
N TYR A 247 -20.00 0.20 -6.76
CA TYR A 247 -19.52 -0.35 -5.48
C TYR A 247 -20.47 0.02 -4.33
N THR A 248 -20.64 -0.90 -3.39
CA THR A 248 -21.32 -0.62 -2.12
C THR A 248 -20.39 0.13 -1.18
N LEU A 249 -20.83 1.31 -0.72
CA LEU A 249 -20.09 2.10 0.27
C LEU A 249 -19.95 1.35 1.59
N SER A 250 -18.83 1.56 2.29
CA SER A 250 -18.49 0.93 3.56
C SER A 250 -18.44 -0.61 3.51
N LYS A 251 -18.28 -1.17 2.30
CA LYS A 251 -18.03 -2.60 2.05
C LYS A 251 -16.56 -2.82 1.70
N ASP A 252 -15.70 -2.59 2.69
CA ASP A 252 -14.26 -2.85 2.64
C ASP A 252 -13.80 -3.52 3.95
N ILE A 253 -12.74 -4.33 3.90
CA ILE A 253 -12.25 -5.06 5.08
C ILE A 253 -11.86 -4.12 6.24
N TYR A 254 -11.43 -2.88 5.97
CA TYR A 254 -11.06 -1.91 7.01
C TYR A 254 -12.20 -1.00 7.46
N SER A 255 -13.35 -0.99 6.78
CA SER A 255 -14.53 -0.22 7.20
C SER A 255 -14.95 -0.45 8.67
N PRO A 256 -14.73 -1.62 9.32
CA PRO A 256 -14.99 -1.77 10.75
C PRO A 256 -14.16 -0.84 11.63
N MET A 257 -12.93 -0.46 11.24
CA MET A 257 -12.11 0.48 12.01
C MET A 257 -12.69 1.90 12.07
N PHE A 258 -13.67 2.20 11.22
CA PHE A 258 -14.38 3.48 11.14
C PHE A 258 -15.85 3.38 11.61
N GLY A 259 -16.28 2.22 12.10
CA GLY A 259 -17.68 1.99 12.52
C GLY A 259 -18.68 1.90 11.37
N SER A 260 -18.29 2.17 10.13
CA SER A 260 -19.21 2.40 9.01
C SER A 260 -19.78 1.12 8.37
N ALA A 261 -19.21 -0.05 8.69
CA ALA A 261 -19.67 -1.34 8.16
C ALA A 261 -20.77 -2.03 8.98
N SER A 262 -21.33 -1.42 10.03
CA SER A 262 -22.26 -2.09 10.97
C SER A 262 -23.49 -2.72 10.30
N ALA A 263 -23.95 -2.15 9.18
CA ALA A 263 -25.06 -2.67 8.37
C ALA A 263 -24.71 -3.88 7.50
N GLN A 264 -23.43 -4.21 7.29
CA GLN A 264 -23.00 -5.35 6.49
C GLN A 264 -23.28 -6.69 7.21
N ALA A 265 -23.30 -7.78 6.45
CA ALA A 265 -23.46 -9.13 7.01
C ALA A 265 -22.28 -9.49 7.93
N THR A 266 -22.53 -10.31 8.95
CA THR A 266 -21.55 -10.68 10.00
C THR A 266 -20.19 -11.11 9.47
N ASN A 267 -20.13 -11.80 8.33
CA ASN A 267 -18.91 -12.38 7.76
C ASN A 267 -18.52 -11.76 6.40
N TYR A 268 -18.96 -10.53 6.13
CA TYR A 268 -18.79 -9.91 4.80
C TYR A 268 -17.33 -9.76 4.37
N GLN A 269 -16.39 -9.67 5.33
CA GLN A 269 -14.94 -9.60 5.08
C GLN A 269 -14.40 -10.84 4.33
N TYR A 270 -15.16 -11.93 4.34
CA TYR A 270 -14.83 -13.17 3.69
C TYR A 270 -15.69 -13.49 2.45
N GLU A 271 -16.46 -12.51 1.95
CA GLU A 271 -17.24 -12.67 0.72
C GLU A 271 -16.37 -12.43 -0.52
N SER A 272 -16.33 -13.40 -1.42
CA SER A 272 -15.70 -13.30 -2.74
C SER A 272 -16.70 -12.93 -3.84
N GLY A 273 -16.23 -12.86 -5.08
CA GLY A 273 -17.06 -12.65 -6.26
C GLY A 273 -17.46 -11.19 -6.50
N SER A 274 -18.36 -11.00 -7.47
CA SER A 274 -18.75 -9.71 -8.03
C SER A 274 -19.56 -8.80 -7.09
N THR A 275 -19.96 -9.31 -5.92
CA THR A 275 -20.65 -8.56 -4.87
C THR A 275 -19.89 -8.54 -3.54
N GLY A 276 -18.75 -9.23 -3.47
CA GLY A 276 -17.93 -9.36 -2.27
C GLY A 276 -17.02 -8.16 -2.00
N VAL A 277 -16.21 -8.25 -0.94
CA VAL A 277 -15.26 -7.19 -0.56
C VAL A 277 -14.02 -7.13 -1.46
N TYR A 278 -13.85 -8.07 -2.40
CA TYR A 278 -12.75 -8.10 -3.37
C TYR A 278 -13.24 -7.85 -4.81
N ARG A 279 -14.38 -7.16 -4.97
CA ARG A 279 -15.05 -6.94 -6.27
C ARG A 279 -14.13 -6.29 -7.32
N ASP A 280 -13.21 -5.44 -6.91
CA ASP A 280 -12.22 -4.77 -7.78
C ASP A 280 -11.23 -5.72 -8.44
N CYS A 281 -11.18 -6.99 -8.03
CA CYS A 281 -10.46 -8.04 -8.75
C CYS A 281 -11.23 -8.64 -9.94
N TYR A 282 -12.51 -8.29 -10.11
CA TYR A 282 -13.39 -8.82 -11.17
C TYR A 282 -13.86 -7.75 -12.16
N THR A 283 -13.57 -6.48 -11.88
CA THR A 283 -13.99 -5.35 -12.71
C THR A 283 -12.78 -4.46 -12.98
N GLU A 284 -12.52 -4.18 -14.25
CA GLU A 284 -11.44 -3.29 -14.71
C GLU A 284 -12.06 -1.98 -15.22
N PRO A 285 -12.04 -0.87 -14.45
CA PRO A 285 -12.26 0.48 -14.93
C PRO A 285 -11.47 0.82 -16.20
N SER A 286 -12.02 1.75 -16.98
CA SER A 286 -11.34 2.27 -18.16
C SER A 286 -10.01 2.95 -17.82
N LEU A 287 -8.98 2.59 -18.58
CA LEU A 287 -7.68 3.25 -18.59
C LEU A 287 -7.82 4.76 -18.90
N ARG A 288 -6.98 5.59 -18.27
CA ARG A 288 -6.97 7.05 -18.45
C ARG A 288 -5.59 7.55 -18.85
N ASP A 289 -5.51 8.75 -19.42
CA ASP A 289 -4.24 9.34 -19.90
C ASP A 289 -3.18 9.47 -18.80
N GLN A 290 -3.60 9.78 -17.58
CA GLN A 290 -2.73 10.03 -16.43
C GLN A 290 -2.99 9.05 -15.28
N SER A 291 -3.66 7.93 -15.51
CA SER A 291 -3.85 6.94 -14.45
C SER A 291 -4.26 5.56 -14.95
N TYR A 292 -4.01 4.55 -14.13
CA TYR A 292 -4.46 3.18 -14.36
C TYR A 292 -4.74 2.46 -13.03
N GLN A 293 -5.59 1.44 -13.05
CA GLN A 293 -5.93 0.68 -11.85
C GLN A 293 -4.80 -0.25 -11.43
N TYR A 294 -4.59 -0.34 -10.11
CA TYR A 294 -3.75 -1.35 -9.49
C TYR A 294 -4.39 -2.74 -9.50
N HIS A 295 -3.67 -3.73 -10.02
CA HIS A 295 -3.98 -5.14 -9.83
C HIS A 295 -3.14 -5.75 -8.71
N SER A 296 -3.77 -5.93 -7.54
CA SER A 296 -3.16 -6.61 -6.40
C SER A 296 -2.95 -8.09 -6.69
N LYS A 297 -1.89 -8.70 -6.14
CA LYS A 297 -1.69 -10.15 -6.14
C LYS A 297 -2.88 -10.94 -5.59
N VAL A 298 -3.71 -10.33 -4.73
CA VAL A 298 -4.96 -10.94 -4.24
C VAL A 298 -5.89 -11.33 -5.39
N CYS A 299 -5.88 -10.55 -6.48
CA CYS A 299 -6.71 -10.78 -7.65
C CYS A 299 -6.30 -12.03 -8.46
N ASN A 300 -5.11 -12.61 -8.21
CA ASN A 300 -4.71 -13.88 -8.83
C ASN A 300 -5.36 -15.11 -8.16
N GLY A 301 -6.08 -14.93 -7.05
CA GLY A 301 -6.70 -16.04 -6.32
C GLY A 301 -7.47 -15.59 -5.09
N VAL A 302 -8.56 -14.83 -5.29
CA VAL A 302 -9.37 -14.24 -4.20
C VAL A 302 -9.86 -15.30 -3.21
N ASP A 303 -10.42 -16.41 -3.68
CA ASP A 303 -10.94 -17.47 -2.79
C ASP A 303 -9.82 -18.12 -1.96
N ALA A 304 -8.66 -18.35 -2.58
CA ALA A 304 -7.48 -18.88 -1.89
C ALA A 304 -6.95 -17.90 -0.83
N TYR A 305 -6.93 -16.60 -1.16
CA TYR A 305 -6.58 -15.55 -0.21
C TYR A 305 -7.55 -15.52 0.99
N ILE A 306 -8.85 -15.67 0.76
CA ILE A 306 -9.86 -15.74 1.83
C ILE A 306 -9.66 -16.97 2.72
N ILE A 307 -9.37 -18.14 2.14
CA ILE A 307 -9.08 -19.35 2.90
C ILE A 307 -7.81 -19.16 3.76
N TYR A 308 -6.78 -18.54 3.19
CA TYR A 308 -5.55 -18.22 3.89
C TYR A 308 -5.78 -17.22 5.04
N SER A 309 -6.53 -16.15 4.78
CA SER A 309 -6.79 -15.10 5.77
C SER A 309 -7.59 -15.58 6.97
N ARG A 310 -8.42 -16.62 6.80
CA ARG A 310 -9.15 -17.30 7.88
C ARG A 310 -8.28 -18.21 8.74
N SER A 311 -7.30 -18.87 8.14
CA SER A 311 -6.58 -20.00 8.78
C SER A 311 -5.20 -19.64 9.30
N SER A 312 -4.53 -18.69 8.67
CA SER A 312 -3.08 -18.49 8.81
C SER A 312 -2.69 -17.01 9.01
N ASP A 313 -3.61 -16.09 8.71
CA ASP A 313 -3.48 -14.66 9.00
C ASP A 313 -4.35 -14.28 10.19
N TRP A 314 -3.99 -13.21 10.89
CA TRP A 314 -4.77 -12.66 12.00
C TRP A 314 -5.39 -11.30 11.68
N LEU A 315 -5.05 -10.67 10.55
CA LEU A 315 -5.63 -9.37 10.16
C LEU A 315 -7.15 -9.42 10.01
N VAL A 316 -7.64 -10.30 9.12
CA VAL A 316 -9.07 -10.35 8.79
C VAL A 316 -9.91 -10.80 9.99
N PRO A 317 -9.48 -11.79 10.79
CA PRO A 317 -10.10 -12.07 12.08
C PRO A 317 -10.22 -10.88 13.04
N THR A 318 -9.15 -10.07 13.18
CA THR A 318 -9.19 -8.88 14.03
C THR A 318 -10.21 -7.87 13.51
N LEU A 319 -10.25 -7.63 12.20
CA LEU A 319 -11.24 -6.74 11.56
C LEU A 319 -12.67 -7.27 11.68
N TRP A 320 -12.84 -8.59 11.63
CA TRP A 320 -14.11 -9.25 11.90
C TRP A 320 -14.58 -9.07 13.35
N ALA A 321 -13.67 -9.19 14.32
CA ALA A 321 -13.99 -8.97 15.74
C ALA A 321 -14.43 -7.54 16.00
N ILE A 322 -13.71 -6.55 15.44
CA ILE A 322 -14.11 -5.13 15.49
C ILE A 322 -15.51 -4.94 14.90
N HIS A 323 -15.79 -5.58 13.75
CA HIS A 323 -17.11 -5.51 13.13
C HIS A 323 -18.21 -6.07 14.04
N GLN A 324 -17.97 -7.18 14.74
CA GLN A 324 -18.95 -7.72 15.69
C GLN A 324 -19.21 -6.75 16.85
N LEU A 325 -18.16 -6.14 17.40
CA LEU A 325 -18.30 -5.12 18.45
C LEU A 325 -19.13 -3.92 17.97
N ASN A 326 -18.89 -3.43 16.76
CA ASN A 326 -19.68 -2.35 16.16
C ASN A 326 -21.16 -2.71 15.96
N LYS A 327 -21.49 -4.00 15.86
CA LYS A 327 -22.88 -4.50 15.79
C LYS A 327 -23.53 -4.68 17.17
N GLY A 328 -22.81 -4.37 18.25
CA GLY A 328 -23.28 -4.56 19.63
C GLY A 328 -23.22 -6.01 20.11
N VAL A 329 -22.46 -6.87 19.44
CA VAL A 329 -22.21 -8.24 19.92
C VAL A 329 -21.41 -8.16 21.22
N GLY A 330 -21.86 -8.87 22.25
CA GLY A 330 -21.13 -8.98 23.51
C GLY A 330 -19.72 -9.53 23.33
N VAL A 331 -18.75 -8.99 24.06
CA VAL A 331 -17.32 -9.31 23.93
C VAL A 331 -16.96 -10.79 24.12
N ASP A 332 -17.80 -11.52 24.87
CA ASP A 332 -17.65 -12.95 25.16
C ASP A 332 -18.69 -13.81 24.44
N THR A 333 -19.51 -13.23 23.57
CA THR A 333 -20.48 -13.96 22.76
C THR A 333 -19.77 -14.67 21.62
N PRO A 334 -19.78 -16.01 21.57
CA PRO A 334 -19.14 -16.75 20.48
C PRO A 334 -19.96 -16.61 19.20
N ILE A 335 -19.29 -16.27 18.09
CA ILE A 335 -19.89 -16.20 16.76
C ILE A 335 -19.03 -17.02 15.79
N TYR A 336 -19.70 -17.72 14.88
CA TYR A 336 -19.04 -18.42 13.78
C TYR A 336 -18.67 -17.45 12.66
N ASP A 337 -17.37 -17.30 12.41
CA ASP A 337 -16.85 -16.36 11.41
C ASP A 337 -16.81 -16.93 9.98
N GLY A 338 -17.24 -18.19 9.81
CA GLY A 338 -17.12 -18.95 8.56
C GLY A 338 -15.98 -19.97 8.57
N TYR A 339 -15.16 -20.01 9.61
CA TYR A 339 -14.08 -20.99 9.82
C TYR A 339 -13.98 -21.46 11.27
N GLN A 340 -13.98 -20.53 12.23
CA GLN A 340 -13.91 -20.80 13.66
C GLN A 340 -15.07 -20.13 14.40
N THR A 341 -15.42 -20.69 15.56
CA THR A 341 -16.34 -20.07 16.50
C THR A 341 -15.52 -19.47 17.64
N TRP A 342 -15.62 -18.15 17.79
CA TRP A 342 -14.87 -17.38 18.78
C TRP A 342 -15.60 -16.09 19.11
N SER A 343 -15.32 -15.53 20.29
CA SER A 343 -15.77 -14.20 20.68
C SER A 343 -14.76 -13.12 20.29
N PRO A 344 -15.17 -11.84 20.22
CA PRO A 344 -14.23 -10.73 20.01
C PRO A 344 -13.04 -10.73 20.99
N ARG A 345 -13.27 -11.04 22.27
CA ARG A 345 -12.18 -11.13 23.27
C ARG A 345 -11.25 -12.31 22.98
N GLN A 346 -11.76 -13.45 22.53
CA GLN A 346 -10.92 -14.60 22.17
C GLN A 346 -10.02 -14.29 20.97
N VAL A 347 -10.52 -13.55 19.97
CA VAL A 347 -9.70 -13.04 18.86
C VAL A 347 -8.57 -12.16 19.40
N ALA A 348 -8.88 -11.21 20.28
CA ALA A 348 -7.87 -10.34 20.90
C ALA A 348 -6.75 -11.15 21.56
N ARG A 349 -7.11 -12.10 22.45
CA ARG A 349 -6.13 -12.99 23.12
C ARG A 349 -5.29 -13.83 22.16
N PHE A 350 -5.88 -14.27 21.05
CA PHE A 350 -5.13 -14.99 20.03
C PHE A 350 -4.05 -14.10 19.38
N VAL A 351 -4.38 -12.83 19.11
CA VAL A 351 -3.49 -11.86 18.47
C VAL A 351 -2.41 -11.36 19.45
N GLU A 352 -2.71 -11.26 20.75
CA GLU A 352 -1.71 -10.98 21.79
C GLU A 352 -0.54 -11.97 21.74
N GLY A 353 -0.81 -13.26 21.47
CA GLY A 353 0.21 -14.28 21.26
C GLY A 353 1.07 -14.09 19.99
N LYS A 354 0.79 -13.06 19.18
CA LYS A 354 1.54 -12.66 17.98
C LYS A 354 2.32 -11.36 18.19
N TRP A 355 2.25 -10.78 19.38
CA TRP A 355 2.97 -9.58 19.77
C TRP A 355 4.48 -9.84 19.81
N ILE A 356 5.25 -8.96 19.17
CA ILE A 356 6.71 -8.88 19.31
C ILE A 356 6.98 -7.77 20.32
N ALA A 357 7.72 -8.09 21.38
CA ALA A 357 8.06 -7.16 22.45
C ALA A 357 8.57 -5.83 21.86
N ASP A 358 7.94 -4.73 22.29
CA ASP A 358 8.29 -3.34 21.94
C ASP A 358 8.28 -2.96 20.45
N ILE A 359 7.79 -3.85 19.58
CA ILE A 359 7.76 -3.61 18.12
C ILE A 359 6.33 -3.55 17.58
N GLY A 360 5.46 -4.52 17.91
CA GLY A 360 4.09 -4.57 17.38
C GLY A 360 3.61 -5.99 17.08
N VAL A 361 2.50 -6.10 16.35
CA VAL A 361 1.97 -7.40 15.91
C VAL A 361 2.76 -7.89 14.71
N LYS A 362 3.28 -9.12 14.78
CA LYS A 362 4.16 -9.66 13.74
C LYS A 362 3.49 -9.73 12.36
N SER A 363 4.30 -9.78 11.32
CA SER A 363 3.86 -10.19 9.98
C SER A 363 3.69 -11.72 9.92
N PRO A 364 2.81 -12.26 9.07
CA PRO A 364 2.75 -13.70 8.84
C PRO A 364 4.14 -14.21 8.45
N TYR A 365 4.55 -15.34 9.03
CA TYR A 365 5.85 -15.98 8.80
C TYR A 365 7.10 -15.20 9.25
N SER A 366 6.94 -14.07 9.93
CA SER A 366 8.05 -13.37 10.58
C SER A 366 7.91 -13.43 12.10
N ASN A 367 9.04 -13.57 12.80
CA ASN A 367 9.12 -13.43 14.25
C ASN A 367 9.89 -12.17 14.68
N THR A 368 10.39 -11.38 13.72
CA THR A 368 11.24 -10.21 13.98
C THR A 368 10.67 -8.93 13.37
N GLN A 369 9.65 -9.03 12.52
CA GLN A 369 9.08 -7.89 11.81
C GLN A 369 7.60 -7.72 12.16
N ALA A 370 7.21 -6.51 12.57
CA ALA A 370 5.82 -6.14 12.74
C ALA A 370 5.19 -5.65 11.43
N SER A 371 3.85 -5.69 11.38
CA SER A 371 3.04 -5.22 10.25
C SER A 371 2.17 -4.04 10.68
N ALA A 372 2.14 -2.97 9.87
CA ALA A 372 1.32 -1.78 10.14
C ALA A 372 -0.14 -2.12 10.32
N VAL A 373 -0.75 -2.68 9.28
CA VAL A 373 -2.19 -2.93 9.23
C VAL A 373 -2.66 -3.88 10.34
N ARG A 374 -1.83 -4.87 10.70
CA ARG A 374 -2.14 -5.81 11.79
C ARG A 374 -2.02 -5.16 13.16
N THR A 375 -0.98 -4.36 13.36
CA THR A 375 -0.79 -3.62 14.62
C THR A 375 -1.87 -2.55 14.79
N ALA A 376 -2.28 -1.89 13.71
CA ALA A 376 -3.36 -0.91 13.68
C ALA A 376 -4.72 -1.55 14.00
N ALA A 377 -5.10 -2.63 13.31
CA ALA A 377 -6.33 -3.36 13.62
C ALA A 377 -6.33 -3.87 15.07
N PHE A 378 -5.18 -4.39 15.54
CA PHE A 378 -5.03 -4.83 16.92
C PHE A 378 -5.22 -3.69 17.92
N LEU A 379 -4.61 -2.52 17.70
CA LEU A 379 -4.82 -1.34 18.53
C LEU A 379 -6.31 -0.98 18.61
N THR A 380 -7.02 -0.95 17.48
CA THR A 380 -8.47 -0.65 17.46
C THR A 380 -9.25 -1.65 18.31
N LEU A 381 -9.03 -2.95 18.10
CA LEU A 381 -9.73 -4.00 18.86
C LEU A 381 -9.45 -3.89 20.37
N GLU A 382 -8.19 -3.79 20.76
CA GLU A 382 -7.80 -3.71 22.17
C GLU A 382 -8.28 -2.41 22.83
N THR A 383 -8.35 -1.31 22.07
CA THR A 383 -8.91 -0.04 22.56
C THR A 383 -10.40 -0.20 22.87
N MET A 384 -11.18 -0.76 21.96
CA MET A 384 -12.62 -0.95 22.16
C MET A 384 -12.92 -1.87 23.36
N LEU A 385 -12.13 -2.94 23.53
CA LEU A 385 -12.28 -3.86 24.66
C LEU A 385 -11.79 -3.26 25.99
N GLY A 386 -10.67 -2.54 25.95
CA GLY A 386 -9.98 -2.06 27.14
C GLY A 386 -10.52 -0.73 27.68
N TYR A 387 -10.75 0.23 26.80
CA TYR A 387 -11.21 1.57 27.15
C TYR A 387 -12.70 1.79 26.88
N GLY A 388 -13.35 0.89 26.13
CA GLY A 388 -14.79 0.88 25.97
C GLY A 388 -15.53 0.37 27.21
N SER A 389 -16.83 0.10 27.04
CA SER A 389 -17.75 -0.28 28.13
C SER A 389 -17.35 -1.57 28.88
N THR A 390 -16.57 -2.45 28.25
CA THR A 390 -16.09 -3.71 28.86
C THR A 390 -14.98 -3.47 29.88
N ASN A 391 -14.19 -2.40 29.70
CA ASN A 391 -13.15 -1.97 30.62
C ASN A 391 -12.09 -3.05 30.95
N ASP A 392 -11.70 -3.85 29.95
CA ASP A 392 -10.78 -4.98 30.11
C ASP A 392 -9.32 -4.54 30.38
N ALA A 393 -8.79 -4.92 31.54
CA ALA A 393 -7.46 -4.51 31.98
C ALA A 393 -6.31 -5.03 31.10
N THR A 394 -6.40 -6.26 30.61
CA THR A 394 -5.38 -6.83 29.71
C THR A 394 -5.41 -6.08 28.39
N SER A 395 -6.60 -5.82 27.87
CA SER A 395 -6.77 -5.07 26.62
C SER A 395 -6.31 -3.63 26.71
N ARG A 396 -6.54 -2.93 27.84
CA ARG A 396 -5.94 -1.60 28.06
C ARG A 396 -4.41 -1.63 27.97
N THR A 397 -3.79 -2.65 28.56
CA THR A 397 -2.33 -2.80 28.55
C THR A 397 -1.81 -2.99 27.13
N TYR A 398 -2.47 -3.81 26.32
CA TYR A 398 -2.08 -4.01 24.93
C TYR A 398 -2.43 -2.82 24.03
N ALA A 399 -3.52 -2.12 24.29
CA ALA A 399 -3.85 -0.87 23.60
C ALA A 399 -2.77 0.19 23.83
N ASP A 400 -2.31 0.39 25.08
CA ASP A 400 -1.23 1.33 25.39
C ASP A 400 0.08 0.94 24.68
N LYS A 401 0.44 -0.35 24.71
CA LYS A 401 1.62 -0.87 24.00
C LYS A 401 1.53 -0.68 22.48
N ALA A 402 0.37 -0.98 21.90
CA ALA A 402 0.12 -0.85 20.47
C ALA A 402 0.11 0.61 20.00
N ALA A 403 -0.44 1.51 20.80
CA ALA A 403 -0.38 2.94 20.54
C ALA A 403 1.07 3.43 20.53
N SER A 404 1.88 3.08 21.55
CA SER A 404 3.30 3.44 21.58
C SER A 404 4.09 2.86 20.40
N ALA A 405 3.85 1.60 20.06
CA ALA A 405 4.51 0.93 18.94
C ALA A 405 4.23 1.60 17.59
N LEU A 406 3.01 2.14 17.39
CA LEU A 406 2.61 2.79 16.13
C LEU A 406 3.12 4.22 15.95
N LEU A 407 3.64 4.88 16.99
CA LEU A 407 4.24 6.22 16.84
C LEU A 407 5.62 6.20 16.16
N ASN A 408 6.34 5.08 16.32
CA ASN A 408 7.73 4.92 15.89
C ASN A 408 7.92 4.74 14.37
N PRO A 409 7.15 3.90 13.67
CA PRO A 409 7.38 3.61 12.24
C PRO A 409 6.96 4.74 11.28
N GLN A 410 6.60 5.93 11.79
CA GLN A 410 6.27 7.07 10.95
C GLN A 410 7.54 7.78 10.48
N ILE A 411 7.61 8.02 9.16
CA ILE A 411 8.61 8.87 8.53
C ILE A 411 8.38 10.31 8.99
N LYS A 412 9.34 10.86 9.72
CA LYS A 412 9.21 12.19 10.35
C LYS A 412 9.31 13.32 9.31
N SER A 413 9.16 14.56 9.76
CA SER A 413 9.14 15.76 8.91
C SER A 413 10.44 15.98 8.11
N ASN A 414 11.55 15.41 8.56
CA ASN A 414 12.83 15.41 7.84
C ASN A 414 12.83 14.47 6.61
N GLY A 415 11.86 13.58 6.47
CA GLY A 415 11.77 12.64 5.35
C GLY A 415 12.85 11.57 5.35
N VAL A 416 13.54 11.35 6.47
CA VAL A 416 14.60 10.33 6.57
C VAL A 416 13.98 8.97 6.81
N VAL A 417 14.38 7.99 6.00
CA VAL A 417 14.04 6.58 6.12
C VAL A 417 15.29 5.82 6.51
N THR A 418 15.23 5.10 7.63
CA THR A 418 16.30 4.18 8.03
C THR A 418 15.92 2.77 7.59
N ARG A 419 16.68 2.20 6.67
CA ARG A 419 16.52 0.85 6.15
C ARG A 419 17.49 -0.11 6.84
N GLU A 420 16.99 -1.27 7.24
CA GLU A 420 17.81 -2.45 7.56
C GLU A 420 18.16 -3.19 6.26
N ASN A 421 19.46 -3.34 6.00
CA ASN A 421 19.99 -4.05 4.84
C ASN A 421 20.04 -5.56 5.09
N GLU A 422 20.26 -6.36 4.03
CA GLU A 422 20.29 -7.83 4.12
C GLU A 422 21.35 -8.37 5.08
N ASP A 423 22.45 -7.65 5.27
CA ASP A 423 23.54 -7.99 6.18
C ASP A 423 23.31 -7.52 7.63
N GLY A 424 22.14 -6.93 7.92
CA GLY A 424 21.79 -6.35 9.22
C GLY A 424 22.40 -4.96 9.48
N SER A 425 23.13 -4.38 8.52
CA SER A 425 23.57 -2.98 8.59
C SER A 425 22.40 -2.01 8.34
N PHE A 426 22.61 -0.73 8.66
CA PHE A 426 21.59 0.30 8.48
C PHE A 426 22.04 1.37 7.48
N THR A 427 21.12 1.80 6.63
CA THR A 427 21.31 2.94 5.73
C THR A 427 20.22 3.97 5.96
N SER A 428 20.62 5.22 6.17
CA SER A 428 19.70 6.36 6.20
C SER A 428 19.58 6.97 4.81
N LEU A 429 18.34 7.15 4.37
CA LEU A 429 17.97 7.60 3.03
C LEU A 429 17.05 8.82 3.16
N THR A 430 17.33 9.91 2.48
CA THR A 430 16.43 11.07 2.40
C THR A 430 15.39 10.78 1.33
N ARG A 431 14.11 10.72 1.73
CA ARG A 431 12.95 10.50 0.86
C ARG A 431 11.84 11.50 1.22
N PRO A 432 11.95 12.76 0.77
CA PRO A 432 11.03 13.80 1.15
C PRO A 432 9.58 13.54 0.72
N LEU A 433 9.38 12.75 -0.35
CA LEU A 433 8.06 12.33 -0.84
C LEU A 433 7.29 11.47 0.16
N LEU A 434 8.00 10.82 1.09
CA LEU A 434 7.43 9.85 2.02
C LEU A 434 7.17 10.45 3.40
N LYS A 435 7.41 11.76 3.59
CA LYS A 435 7.16 12.48 4.85
C LYS A 435 5.73 12.22 5.35
N GLY A 436 5.61 11.73 6.58
CA GLY A 436 4.35 11.38 7.22
C GLY A 436 3.79 10.00 6.93
N GLY A 437 4.33 9.30 5.93
CA GLY A 437 4.00 7.90 5.67
C GLY A 437 4.40 7.01 6.83
N VAL A 438 3.67 5.91 7.03
CA VAL A 438 3.96 4.91 8.05
C VAL A 438 4.43 3.62 7.40
N TYR A 439 5.54 3.07 7.90
CA TYR A 439 6.12 1.85 7.35
C TYR A 439 5.13 0.69 7.29
N THR A 440 5.01 0.04 6.14
CA THR A 440 4.18 -1.14 5.92
C THR A 440 4.60 -2.32 6.81
N ALA A 441 5.90 -2.44 7.07
CA ALA A 441 6.52 -3.36 8.02
C ALA A 441 7.81 -2.77 8.58
N TRP A 442 8.15 -3.13 9.83
CA TRP A 442 9.35 -2.64 10.52
C TRP A 442 9.92 -3.66 11.51
N ASN A 443 11.19 -3.46 11.86
CA ASN A 443 11.89 -4.11 12.96
C ASN A 443 12.45 -3.02 13.88
N GLY A 444 11.84 -2.85 15.05
CA GLY A 444 12.12 -1.71 15.94
C GLY A 444 11.78 -0.37 15.28
N PHE A 445 12.80 0.39 14.88
CA PHE A 445 12.65 1.70 14.24
C PHE A 445 12.91 1.68 12.73
N ASN A 446 13.27 0.52 12.18
CA ASN A 446 13.83 0.43 10.83
C ASN A 446 12.80 -0.14 9.86
N TYR A 447 12.76 0.45 8.67
CA TYR A 447 12.10 -0.16 7.53
C TYR A 447 12.86 -1.42 7.15
N VAL A 448 12.11 -2.51 6.97
CA VAL A 448 12.70 -3.78 6.55
C VAL A 448 12.32 -4.06 5.11
N THR A 449 13.34 -4.21 4.27
CA THR A 449 13.16 -4.72 2.91
C THR A 449 12.69 -6.16 2.98
N LYS A 450 11.72 -6.50 2.15
CA LYS A 450 11.05 -7.80 2.18
C LYS A 450 11.97 -8.87 1.56
N ASN A 451 12.80 -9.50 2.38
CA ASN A 451 13.97 -10.29 1.93
C ASN A 451 13.75 -11.81 1.82
N SER A 452 12.51 -12.30 1.73
CA SER A 452 12.31 -13.75 1.54
C SER A 452 12.09 -14.08 0.07
N ILE A 453 12.70 -15.16 -0.42
CA ILE A 453 12.48 -15.71 -1.77
C ILE A 453 10.97 -15.90 -2.03
N LEU A 454 10.22 -16.32 -1.02
CA LEU A 454 8.76 -16.48 -1.08
C LEU A 454 8.03 -15.15 -1.28
N GLN A 455 8.53 -14.07 -0.66
CA GLN A 455 7.98 -12.74 -0.81
C GLN A 455 8.35 -12.13 -2.16
N SER A 456 9.57 -12.34 -2.68
CA SER A 456 9.95 -11.98 -4.05
C SER A 456 9.13 -12.73 -5.10
N MET A 457 8.84 -14.02 -4.87
CA MET A 457 7.90 -14.79 -5.71
C MET A 457 6.47 -14.27 -5.59
N SER A 458 6.01 -13.94 -4.38
CA SER A 458 4.70 -13.31 -4.14
C SER A 458 4.57 -11.95 -4.84
N ASP A 459 5.63 -11.14 -4.82
CA ASP A 459 5.67 -9.83 -5.44
C ASP A 459 5.77 -9.91 -6.97
N SER A 460 6.25 -11.04 -7.53
CA SER A 460 6.21 -11.30 -8.98
C SER A 460 4.78 -11.41 -9.56
N PHE A 461 3.80 -11.68 -8.68
CA PHE A 461 2.37 -11.71 -8.98
C PHE A 461 1.68 -10.35 -8.80
N ASN A 462 2.36 -9.34 -8.25
CA ASN A 462 1.85 -7.97 -8.26
C ASN A 462 2.06 -7.34 -9.64
N GLN A 463 1.21 -6.37 -9.96
CA GLN A 463 1.46 -5.46 -11.07
C GLN A 463 2.84 -4.79 -10.94
N PRO A 464 3.62 -4.66 -12.03
CA PRO A 464 4.97 -4.08 -11.99
C PRO A 464 4.97 -2.65 -11.46
N ASP A 465 5.95 -2.34 -10.64
CA ASP A 465 6.15 -1.03 -10.05
C ASP A 465 6.31 0.10 -11.10
N GLU A 466 5.97 1.34 -10.74
CA GLU A 466 6.20 2.52 -11.58
C GLU A 466 7.63 3.08 -11.46
N THR A 467 8.29 2.75 -10.36
CA THR A 467 9.62 3.24 -9.98
C THR A 467 10.29 2.16 -9.13
N LEU A 468 11.57 1.85 -9.43
CA LEU A 468 12.41 0.96 -8.61
C LEU A 468 13.06 1.78 -7.48
N ASP A 469 12.27 2.32 -6.54
CA ASP A 469 12.77 2.91 -5.30
C ASP A 469 12.23 2.13 -4.10
N ILE A 470 12.75 2.40 -2.92
CA ILE A 470 12.15 1.92 -1.67
C ILE A 470 10.70 2.40 -1.55
N LYS A 471 9.80 1.48 -1.16
CA LYS A 471 8.38 1.76 -0.91
C LYS A 471 8.03 1.40 0.52
N PRO A 472 8.54 2.17 1.49
CA PRO A 472 8.35 1.82 2.87
C PRO A 472 6.91 2.03 3.32
N SER A 473 6.14 2.92 2.69
CA SER A 473 4.77 3.29 3.06
C SER A 473 3.81 3.25 1.87
N ASN A 474 2.51 3.09 2.13
CA ASN A 474 1.43 3.25 1.16
C ASN A 474 0.18 3.87 1.81
N ALA A 475 -0.88 4.11 1.02
CA ALA A 475 -2.15 4.63 1.54
C ALA A 475 -2.75 3.72 2.63
N GLU A 476 -2.69 2.41 2.43
CA GLU A 476 -3.27 1.40 3.34
C GLU A 476 -2.62 1.45 4.73
N SER A 477 -1.29 1.38 4.82
CA SER A 477 -0.57 1.42 6.10
C SER A 477 -0.78 2.75 6.82
N THR A 478 -0.70 3.86 6.09
CA THR A 478 -0.76 5.19 6.70
C THR A 478 -2.15 5.52 7.21
N ILE A 479 -3.20 5.25 6.42
CA ILE A 479 -4.59 5.52 6.83
C ILE A 479 -5.00 4.61 7.99
N THR A 480 -4.69 3.31 7.93
CA THR A 480 -5.07 2.38 9.01
C THR A 480 -4.41 2.73 10.33
N VAL A 481 -3.12 3.08 10.33
CA VAL A 481 -2.41 3.51 11.55
C VAL A 481 -2.96 4.84 12.07
N ALA A 482 -3.16 5.83 11.21
CA ALA A 482 -3.73 7.11 11.61
C ALA A 482 -5.14 6.92 12.22
N GLN A 483 -5.98 6.08 11.60
CA GLN A 483 -7.30 5.77 12.15
C GLN A 483 -7.22 5.02 13.48
N ALA A 484 -6.36 4.01 13.61
CA ALA A 484 -6.22 3.27 14.87
C ALA A 484 -5.80 4.19 16.03
N LEU A 485 -4.87 5.12 15.78
CA LEU A 485 -4.47 6.14 16.74
C LEU A 485 -5.62 7.11 17.08
N ARG A 486 -6.46 7.49 16.11
CA ARG A 486 -7.69 8.29 16.36
C ARG A 486 -8.66 7.55 17.28
N VAL A 487 -8.89 6.25 17.06
CA VAL A 487 -9.76 5.44 17.94
C VAL A 487 -9.20 5.42 19.36
N TYR A 488 -7.89 5.17 19.51
CA TYR A 488 -7.24 5.21 20.82
C TYR A 488 -7.37 6.57 21.50
N ASP A 489 -7.09 7.66 20.77
CA ASP A 489 -7.18 9.03 21.28
C ASP A 489 -8.61 9.39 21.72
N CYS A 490 -9.63 8.91 21.00
CA CYS A 490 -11.02 9.14 21.38
C CYS A 490 -11.38 8.42 22.68
N TYR A 491 -11.14 7.12 22.75
CA TYR A 491 -11.55 6.31 23.90
C TYR A 491 -10.76 6.68 25.16
N ASN A 492 -9.49 7.05 25.00
CA ASN A 492 -8.61 7.30 26.14
C ASN A 492 -8.52 8.79 26.54
N TYR A 493 -8.64 9.73 25.60
CA TYR A 493 -8.48 11.18 25.84
C TYR A 493 -9.72 12.01 25.45
N GLY A 494 -10.77 11.41 24.88
CA GLY A 494 -11.96 12.14 24.44
C GLY A 494 -11.72 13.06 23.23
N SER A 495 -10.66 12.82 22.47
CA SER A 495 -10.24 13.63 21.31
C SER A 495 -10.33 12.84 20.01
N ASN A 496 -10.46 13.49 18.84
CA ASN A 496 -10.59 12.80 17.54
C ASN A 496 -11.77 11.79 17.43
N CYS A 497 -12.88 12.03 18.14
CA CYS A 497 -14.03 11.11 18.21
C CYS A 497 -15.00 11.12 17.02
N LEU A 498 -14.78 11.98 16.01
CA LEU A 498 -15.69 12.03 14.86
C LEU A 498 -15.61 10.70 14.07
N ASN A 499 -16.76 10.04 13.92
CA ASN A 499 -16.91 8.77 13.20
C ASN A 499 -15.91 7.68 13.68
N THR A 500 -15.64 7.63 14.98
CA THR A 500 -14.94 6.48 15.60
C THR A 500 -15.93 5.36 15.94
N PRO A 501 -15.53 4.09 15.82
CA PRO A 501 -16.37 2.92 16.09
C PRO A 501 -16.89 2.82 17.52
#